data_AF-A0A069SHQ3-F1
#
_entry.id   AF-A0A069SHQ3-F1
#
_cell.length_a   1.000
_cell.length_b   1.000
_cell.length_c   1.000
_cell.angle_alpha   90.00
_cell.angle_beta   90.00
_cell.angle_gamma   90.00
#
_symmetry.space_group_name_H-M   'P 1'
#
loop_
_entity.id
_entity.type
_entity.pdbx_description
1 polymer ?
#
loop_
_entity_poly.entity_id
_entity_poly.type
_entity_poly.pdbx_seq_one_letter_code
_entity_poly.pdbx_strand_id
1 'polypeptide(L)' 'MRILDYMERLQTLTRLLKKEHTGSAAKIAKEMGVHRNTIINYFLELRAMGAEIEYDNERNTYYFKKSFDIQLKIKI' A
#
# COMPACT_ATOMS: atom_id res chain seq x y z
N MET A 1 11.27 -8.89 -9.69
CA MET A 1 10.31 -9.42 -8.70
C MET A 1 9.34 -10.32 -9.43
N ARG A 2 8.97 -11.50 -8.89
CA ARG A 2 7.94 -12.34 -9.54
C ARG A 2 6.57 -11.74 -9.28
N ILE A 3 5.61 -12.03 -10.14
CA ILE A 3 4.26 -11.44 -10.06
C ILE A 3 3.57 -11.74 -8.72
N LEU A 4 3.74 -12.96 -8.18
CA LEU A 4 3.18 -13.35 -6.89
C LEU A 4 3.78 -12.56 -5.74
N ASP A 5 5.11 -12.44 -5.68
CA ASP A 5 5.80 -11.68 -4.64
C ASP A 5 5.33 -10.21 -4.65
N TYR A 6 5.14 -9.65 -5.85
CA TYR A 6 4.65 -8.28 -6.02
C TYR A 6 3.20 -8.08 -5.56
N MET A 7 2.30 -9.02 -5.89
CA MET A 7 0.93 -8.96 -5.40
C MET A 7 0.84 -9.06 -3.87
N GLU A 8 1.69 -9.89 -3.26
CA GLU A 8 1.80 -9.98 -1.79
C GLU A 8 2.27 -8.65 -1.17
N ARG A 9 3.19 -7.93 -1.83
CA ARG A 9 3.61 -6.58 -1.39
C ARG A 9 2.45 -5.58 -1.44
N LEU A 10 1.66 -5.57 -2.51
CA LEU A 10 0.49 -4.69 -2.64
C LEU A 10 -0.58 -5.00 -1.58
N GLN A 11 -0.84 -6.27 -1.29
CA GLN A 11 -1.73 -6.68 -0.21
C GLN A 11 -1.21 -6.25 1.16
N THR A 12 0.11 -6.39 1.39
CA THR A 12 0.75 -5.93 2.63
C THR A 12 0.57 -4.42 2.83
N LEU A 13 0.83 -3.62 1.79
CA LEU A 13 0.65 -2.17 1.83
C LEU A 13 -0.82 -1.80 2.11
N THR A 14 -1.76 -2.47 1.44
CA THR A 14 -3.20 -2.28 1.65
C THR A 14 -3.60 -2.53 3.11
N ARG A 15 -3.05 -3.58 3.73
CA ARG A 15 -3.29 -3.87 5.15
C ARG A 15 -2.72 -2.80 6.08
N LEU A 16 -1.56 -2.22 5.76
CA LEU A 16 -0.98 -1.12 6.54
C LEU A 16 -1.85 0.14 6.46
N LEU A 17 -2.29 0.50 5.26
CA LEU A 17 -3.19 1.63 5.01
C LEU A 17 -4.52 1.49 5.76
N LYS A 18 -5.11 0.29 5.76
CA LYS A 18 -6.35 0.01 6.50
C LYS A 18 -6.22 0.14 8.01
N LYS A 19 -5.05 -0.18 8.55
CA LYS A 19 -4.76 -0.02 9.97
C LYS A 19 -4.41 1.41 10.33
N GLU A 20 -4.26 2.28 9.32
CA GLU A 20 -3.83 3.67 9.48
C GLU A 20 -2.59 3.79 10.37
N HIS A 21 -1.65 2.84 10.26
CA HIS A 21 -0.41 2.84 11.04
C HIS A 21 0.80 2.81 10.13
N THR A 22 0.93 3.80 9.24
CA THR A 22 1.98 3.79 8.21
C THR A 22 3.16 4.69 8.53
N GLY A 23 2.93 5.81 9.25
CA GLY A 23 3.88 6.92 9.25
C GLY A 23 4.09 7.50 7.84
N SER A 24 5.29 8.01 7.58
CA SER A 24 5.69 8.52 6.26
C SER A 24 5.98 7.39 5.25
N ALA A 25 6.01 7.72 3.95
CA ALA A 25 6.37 6.76 2.90
C ALA A 25 7.78 6.15 3.09
N ALA A 26 8.70 6.90 3.71
CA ALA A 26 10.03 6.40 4.06
C ALA A 26 9.97 5.35 5.19
N LYS A 27 9.07 5.53 6.16
CA LYS A 27 8.84 4.54 7.23
C LYS A 27 8.26 3.24 6.65
N ILE A 28 7.24 3.34 5.80
CA ILE A 28 6.66 2.19 5.08
C ILE A 28 7.75 1.46 4.29
N ALA A 29 8.58 2.20 3.56
CA ALA A 29 9.67 1.62 2.76
C ALA A 29 10.66 0.83 3.62
N LYS A 30 11.06 1.38 4.78
CA LYS A 30 11.92 0.69 5.74
C LYS A 30 11.27 -0.58 6.29
N GLU A 31 10.00 -0.52 6.69
CA GLU A 31 9.26 -1.68 7.22
C GLU A 31 9.06 -2.78 6.18
N MET A 32 8.82 -2.40 4.91
CA MET A 32 8.67 -3.34 3.81
C MET A 32 10.02 -3.80 3.22
N GLY A 33 11.15 -3.21 3.62
CA GLY A 33 12.47 -3.54 3.08
C GLY A 33 12.64 -3.19 1.60
N VAL A 34 12.08 -2.06 1.17
CA VAL A 34 12.13 -1.57 -0.22
C VAL A 34 12.59 -0.11 -0.27
N HIS A 35 12.86 0.40 -1.47
CA HIS A 35 13.16 1.82 -1.65
C HIS A 35 11.89 2.68 -1.51
N ARG A 36 12.06 3.94 -1.10
CA ARG A 36 10.95 4.90 -1.01
C ARG A 36 10.16 5.01 -2.31
N ASN A 37 10.84 5.06 -3.46
CA ASN A 37 10.17 5.12 -4.75
C ASN A 37 9.32 3.89 -5.05
N THR A 38 9.68 2.71 -4.53
CA THR A 38 8.85 1.51 -4.67
C THR A 38 7.50 1.69 -3.97
N ILE A 39 7.47 2.34 -2.81
CA ILE A 39 6.20 2.68 -2.12
C ILE A 39 5.37 3.68 -2.93
N ILE A 40 6.02 4.67 -3.55
CA ILE A 40 5.32 5.62 -4.43
C ILE A 40 4.71 4.89 -5.63
N ASN A 41 5.45 3.96 -6.24
CA ASN A 41 4.92 3.15 -7.35
C ASN A 41 3.74 2.28 -6.91
N TYR A 42 3.83 1.64 -5.74
CA TYR A 42 2.71 0.89 -5.18
C TYR A 42 1.48 1.79 -4.95
N PHE A 43 1.65 3.01 -4.44
CA PHE A 43 0.53 3.94 -4.33
C PHE A 43 -0.10 4.29 -5.68
N LEU A 44 0.71 4.51 -6.72
CA LEU A 44 0.21 4.79 -8.06
C LEU A 44 -0.59 3.61 -8.63
N GLU A 45 -0.12 2.38 -8.41
CA GLU A 45 -0.80 1.17 -8.85
C GLU A 45 -2.13 0.96 -8.12
N LEU A 46 -2.16 1.14 -6.79
CA LEU A 46 -3.39 1.09 -6.02
C LEU A 46 -4.40 2.15 -6.50
N ARG A 47 -3.94 3.38 -6.77
CA ARG A 47 -4.78 4.43 -7.34
C ARG A 47 -5.29 4.07 -8.73
N ALA A 48 -4.47 3.45 -9.58
CA ALA A 48 -4.88 2.96 -10.89
C ALA A 48 -5.95 1.85 -10.79
N MET A 49 -5.96 1.09 -9.69
CA MET A 49 -7.02 0.13 -9.36
C MET A 49 -8.26 0.78 -8.71
N GLY A 50 -8.27 2.10 -8.51
CA GLY A 50 -9.39 2.85 -7.95
C GLY A 50 -9.28 3.20 -6.46
N ALA A 51 -8.13 2.96 -5.83
CA ALA A 51 -7.93 3.34 -4.43
C ALA A 51 -7.80 4.86 -4.26
N GLU A 52 -8.62 5.44 -3.41
CA GLU A 52 -8.49 6.84 -2.97
C GLU A 52 -7.61 6.90 -1.72
N ILE A 53 -6.31 7.13 -1.91
CA ILE A 53 -5.33 7.21 -0.81
C ILE A 53 -5.05 8.68 -0.47
N GLU A 54 -5.08 9.03 0.81
CA GLU A 54 -4.66 10.36 1.30
C GLU A 54 -3.68 10.19 2.47
N TYR A 55 -2.99 11.28 2.82
CA TYR A 55 -2.13 11.34 4.00
C TYR A 55 -2.72 12.33 5.00
N ASP A 56 -2.89 11.88 6.23
CA ASP A 56 -3.29 12.71 7.35
C ASP A 56 -2.03 13.14 8.11
N ASN A 57 -1.79 14.45 8.15
CA ASN A 57 -0.62 15.02 8.82
C ASN A 57 -0.73 14.96 10.34
N GLU A 58 -1.94 15.08 10.90
CA GLU A 58 -2.18 15.06 12.35
C GLU A 58 -2.03 13.64 12.90
N ARG A 59 -2.61 12.66 12.19
CA ARG A 59 -2.50 11.23 12.53
C ARG A 59 -1.19 10.61 12.05
N ASN A 60 -0.38 11.34 11.27
CA ASN A 60 0.87 10.87 10.65
C ASN A 60 0.67 9.52 9.94
N THR A 61 -0.30 9.44 9.05
CA THR A 61 -0.65 8.16 8.43
C THR A 61 -1.31 8.28 7.08
N TYR A 62 -1.04 7.31 6.21
CA TYR A 62 -1.78 7.13 4.97
C TYR A 62 -3.01 6.26 5.24
N TYR A 63 -4.12 6.61 4.61
CA TYR A 63 -5.39 5.93 4.78
C TYR A 63 -6.16 5.88 3.46
N PHE A 64 -7.17 5.02 3.41
CA PHE A 64 -8.12 4.99 2.30
C PHE A 64 -9.32 5.88 2.61
N LYS A 65 -9.64 6.83 1.73
CA LYS A 65 -10.83 7.70 1.86
C LYS A 65 -12.14 6.93 1.71
N LYS A 66 -12.11 5.82 0.97
CA LYS A 66 -13.21 4.87 0.80
C LYS A 66 -12.69 3.46 0.98
N SER A 67 -13.54 2.55 1.44
CA SER A 67 -13.17 1.13 1.59
C SER A 67 -12.60 0.58 0.28
N PHE A 68 -11.42 -0.03 0.38
CA PHE A 68 -10.70 -0.59 -0.75
C PHE A 68 -10.08 -1.94 -0.37
N ASP A 69 -10.21 -2.92 -1.25
CA ASP A 69 -9.73 -4.28 -1.04
C ASP A 69 -9.17 -4.86 -2.34
N ILE A 70 -8.08 -5.61 -2.24
CA ILE A 70 -7.50 -6.35 -3.35
C ILE A 70 -7.62 -7.84 -3.06
N GLN A 71 -8.28 -8.56 -3.95
CA GLN A 71 -8.37 -10.02 -3.89
C GLN A 71 -7.43 -10.64 -4.92
N LEU A 72 -6.40 -11.34 -4.44
CA LEU A 72 -5.66 -12.28 -5.27
C LEU A 72 -6.48 -13.57 -5.36
N LYS A 73 -7.02 -13.87 -6.54
CA LYS A 73 -7.69 -15.16 -6.82
C LYS A 73 -6.74 -16.04 -7.61
N ILE A 74 -6.13 -17.01 -6.94
CA ILE A 74 -5.36 -18.07 -7.62
C ILE A 74 -6.34 -19.18 -7.95
N LYS A 75 -6.50 -19.49 -9.24
CA LYS A 75 -7.14 -20.73 -9.67
C LYS A 75 -6.04 -21.79 -9.74
N ILE A 76 -6.19 -22.85 -8.95
CA ILE A 76 -5.41 -24.08 -9.04
C ILE A 76 -6.01 -24.94 -10.14
#